data_AF-A0A4V1ITK7-F1
#
_entry.id   AF-A0A4V1ITK7-F1
#
_cell.length_a   1.000
_cell.length_b   1.000
_cell.length_c   1.000
_cell.angle_alpha   90.00
_cell.angle_beta   90.00
_cell.angle_gamma   90.00
#
_symmetry.space_group_name_H-M   'P 1'
#
loop_
_entity.id
_entity.type
_entity.pdbx_description
1 polymer ?
#
loop_
_entity_poly.entity_id
_entity_poly.type
_entity_poly.pdbx_seq_one_letter_code
_entity_poly.pdbx_strand_id
1 'polypeptide(L)'
;MSKYPVLVLTSYNVHRLLISGIMVSVKFLSDIFFTNNHISRVGGLPVAELNHLEIEFLKILRFNLFVTVEELQLAGDRLLRFA
;
A
#
# COMPACT_ATOMS: atom_id res chain seq x y z
N MET A 1 -2.14 22.56 -8.63
CA MET A 1 -2.43 21.50 -9.61
C MET A 1 -1.86 20.20 -9.05
N SER A 2 -2.67 19.19 -8.73
CA SER A 2 -2.17 17.91 -8.21
C SER A 2 -1.27 17.27 -9.26
N LYS A 3 0.02 17.10 -8.97
CA LYS A 3 0.99 16.44 -9.88
C LYS A 3 0.71 14.95 -10.10
N TYR A 4 -0.22 14.37 -9.33
CA TYR A 4 -0.55 12.95 -9.40
C TYR A 4 -1.98 12.75 -9.89
N PRO A 5 -2.19 11.88 -10.90
CA PRO A 5 -3.52 11.57 -11.41
C PRO A 5 -4.35 10.85 -10.35
N VAL A 6 -5.67 11.00 -10.43
CA VAL A 6 -6.60 10.22 -9.61
C VAL A 6 -6.41 8.74 -9.95
N LEU A 7 -6.10 7.92 -8.94
CA LEU A 7 -5.96 6.47 -9.11
C LEU A 7 -7.33 5.84 -9.38
N VAL A 8 -7.53 5.32 -10.60
CA VAL A 8 -8.74 4.57 -10.96
C VAL A 8 -8.51 3.09 -10.65
N LEU A 9 -9.27 2.54 -9.71
CA LEU A 9 -9.18 1.14 -9.33
C LEU A 9 -9.84 0.24 -10.39
N THR A 10 -9.15 -0.82 -10.80
CA THR A 10 -9.64 -1.82 -11.75
C THR A 10 -9.22 -3.22 -11.30
N SER A 11 -9.88 -4.26 -11.83
CA SER A 11 -9.47 -5.66 -11.60
C SER A 11 -8.03 -5.95 -12.03
N TYR A 12 -7.48 -5.17 -12.97
CA TYR A 12 -6.11 -5.31 -13.46
C TYR A 12 -5.04 -4.69 -12.54
N ASN A 13 -5.41 -3.74 -11.66
CA ASN A 13 -4.46 -3.03 -10.80
C ASN A 13 -4.67 -3.27 -9.30
N VAL A 14 -5.83 -3.79 -8.88
CA VAL A 14 -6.16 -3.99 -7.46
C VAL A 14 -5.16 -4.89 -6.73
N HIS A 15 -4.69 -5.97 -7.37
CA HIS A 15 -3.72 -6.88 -6.77
C HIS A 15 -2.37 -6.20 -6.53
N ARG A 16 -1.91 -5.39 -7.49
CA ARG A 16 -0.66 -4.63 -7.40
C ARG A 16 -0.77 -3.54 -6.33
N LEU A 17 -1.92 -2.87 -6.26
CA LEU A 17 -2.18 -1.88 -5.22
C LEU A 17 -2.15 -2.51 -3.82
N LEU A 18 -2.80 -3.66 -3.63
CA LEU A 18 -2.86 -4.35 -2.35
C LEU A 18 -1.47 -4.78 -1.85
N ILE A 19 -0.67 -5.44 -2.70
CA ILE A 19 0.66 -5.89 -2.29
C ILE A 19 1.59 -4.72 -1.95
N SER A 20 1.56 -3.64 -2.74
CA SER A 20 2.37 -2.45 -2.47
C SER A 20 1.94 -1.75 -1.19
N GLY A 21 0.63 -1.64 -0.94
CA GLY A 21 0.10 -1.08 0.29
C GLY A 21 0.53 -1.88 1.52
N ILE A 22 0.31 -3.21 1.50
CA ILE A 22 0.69 -4.09 2.61
C ILE A 22 2.20 -4.03 2.88
N MET A 23 3.02 -4.12 1.83
CA MET A 23 4.48 -4.07 1.96
C MET A 23 4.95 -2.77 2.61
N VAL A 24 4.46 -1.63 2.13
CA VAL A 24 4.83 -0.31 2.66
C VAL A 24 4.36 -0.15 4.10
N SER A 25 3.13 -0.57 4.41
CA SER A 25 2.60 -0.52 5.78
C SER A 25 3.40 -1.37 6.76
N VAL A 26 3.76 -2.61 6.39
CA VAL A 26 4.58 -3.49 7.25
C VAL A 26 5.96 -2.89 7.48
N LYS A 27 6.62 -2.37 6.43
CA LYS A 27 7.92 -1.71 6.57
C LYS A 27 7.88 -0.46 7.45
N PHE A 28 6.77 0.27 7.44
CA PHE A 28 6.63 1.50 8.21
C PHE A 28 6.26 1.24 9.68
N LEU A 29 5.39 0.24 9.92
CA LEU A 29 4.78 0.03 11.25
C LEU A 29 5.45 -1.08 12.07
N SER A 30 6.13 -2.04 11.43
CA SER A 30 6.71 -3.20 12.12
C SER A 30 8.21 -3.03 12.31
N ASP A 31 8.70 -3.29 13.53
CA ASP A 31 10.14 -3.30 13.84
C ASP A 31 10.89 -4.42 13.08
N ILE A 32 10.18 -5.49 12.74
CA ILE A 32 10.68 -6.63 11.97
C ILE A 32 9.88 -6.71 10.68
N PHE A 33 10.55 -6.56 9.54
CA PHE A 33 9.94 -6.59 8.22
C PHE A 33 10.77 -7.42 7.23
N PHE A 34 10.10 -7.89 6.17
CA PHE A 34 10.73 -8.65 5.11
C PHE A 34 11.27 -7.74 3.99
N THR A 35 12.30 -8.21 3.30
CA THR A 35 12.85 -7.50 2.13
C THR A 35 11.90 -7.57 0.93
N ASN A 36 12.06 -6.64 -0.03
CA ASN A 36 11.26 -6.67 -1.27
C ASN A 36 11.45 -7.96 -2.06
N ASN A 37 12.64 -8.57 -2.04
CA ASN A 37 12.86 -9.87 -2.68
C ASN A 37 12.00 -10.98 -2.03
N HIS A 38 11.84 -10.94 -0.70
CA HIS A 38 10.97 -11.88 -0.02
C HIS A 38 9.49 -11.65 -0.37
N ILE A 39 9.02 -10.40 -0.29
CA ILE A 39 7.63 -10.06 -0.63
C ILE A 39 7.33 -10.32 -2.11
N SER A 40 8.28 -10.10 -3.03
CA SER A 40 8.09 -10.34 -4.46
C SER A 40 7.85 -11.81 -4.78
N ARG A 41 8.46 -12.73 -4.02
CA ARG A 41 8.21 -14.17 -4.15
C ARG A 41 6.80 -14.55 -3.70
N VAL A 42 6.32 -13.97 -2.59
CA VAL A 42 4.94 -14.17 -2.11
C VAL A 42 3.93 -13.57 -3.09
N GLY A 43 4.24 -12.40 -3.65
CA GLY A 43 3.39 -11.69 -4.60
C GLY A 43 3.38 -12.22 -6.02
N GLY A 44 4.30 -13.13 -6.37
CA GLY A 44 4.47 -13.60 -7.75
C GLY A 44 4.90 -12.51 -8.73
N LEU A 45 5.64 -11.49 -8.26
CA LEU A 45 6.08 -10.36 -9.07
C LEU A 45 7.61 -10.34 -9.21
N PRO A 46 8.16 -9.83 -10.33
CA PRO A 46 9.57 -9.48 -10.40
C PRO A 46 9.93 -8.45 -9.32
N VAL A 47 11.05 -8.65 -8.62
CA VAL A 47 11.49 -7.73 -7.55
C VAL A 47 11.67 -6.30 -8.05
N ALA A 48 12.13 -6.12 -9.30
CA ALA A 48 12.28 -4.80 -9.91
C ALA A 48 10.93 -4.08 -10.07
N GLU A 49 9.86 -4.82 -10.39
CA GLU A 49 8.52 -4.27 -10.48
C GLU A 49 7.98 -3.91 -9.10
N LEU A 50 8.17 -4.76 -8.10
CA LEU A 50 7.75 -4.46 -6.72
C LEU A 50 8.47 -3.22 -6.16
N ASN A 51 9.76 -3.07 -6.44
CA ASN A 51 10.53 -1.87 -6.08
C ASN A 51 9.96 -0.61 -6.74
N HIS A 52 9.55 -0.69 -8.01
CA HIS A 52 8.93 0.43 -8.71
C HIS A 52 7.58 0.79 -8.09
N LEU A 53 6.74 -0.21 -7.83
CA LEU A 53 5.43 -0.02 -7.22
C LEU A 53 5.52 0.58 -5.81
N GLU A 54 6.53 0.21 -5.02
CA GLU A 54 6.79 0.81 -3.71
C GLU A 54 6.94 2.34 -3.81
N ILE A 55 7.79 2.80 -4.72
CA ILE A 55 8.06 4.23 -4.91
C ILE A 55 6.82 4.96 -5.44
N GLU A 56 6.10 4.38 -6.39
CA GLU A 56 4.87 4.98 -6.91
C GLU A 56 3.78 5.08 -5.82
N PHE A 57 3.63 4.06 -4.99
CA PHE A 57 2.70 4.07 -3.86
C PHE A 57 3.05 5.18 -2.85
N LEU A 58 4.33 5.31 -2.48
CA LEU A 58 4.81 6.37 -1.59
C LEU A 58 4.58 7.77 -2.16
N LYS A 59 4.77 7.95 -3.47
CA LYS A 59 4.47 9.22 -4.16
C LYS A 59 2.98 9.56 -4.13
N ILE A 60 2.10 8.57 -4.37
CA ILE A 60 0.64 8.74 -4.30
C ILE A 60 0.23 9.20 -2.90
N LEU A 61 0.80 8.60 -1.85
CA LEU A 61 0.57 8.99 -0.46
C LEU A 61 1.29 10.27 -0.05
N ARG A 62 2.14 10.84 -0.92
CA ARG A 62 3.04 11.97 -0.59
C ARG A 62 3.86 11.71 0.67
N PHE A 63 4.28 10.46 0.86
CA PHE A 63 4.99 9.98 2.05
C PHE A 63 4.23 10.20 3.38
N ASN A 64 2.93 10.50 3.35
CA ASN A 64 2.11 10.55 4.55
C ASN A 64 1.63 9.14 4.91
N LEU A 65 2.41 8.46 5.76
CA LEU A 65 2.21 7.06 6.16
C LEU A 65 1.66 6.92 7.59
N PHE A 66 1.75 7.99 8.38
CA PHE A 66 1.29 7.98 9.75
C PHE A 66 -0.23 7.98 9.80
N VAL A 67 -0.80 7.03 10.55
CA VAL A 67 -2.25 6.87 10.75
C VAL A 67 -2.53 7.04 12.24
N THR A 68 -3.40 7.96 12.61
CA THR A 68 -3.79 8.14 14.01
C THR A 68 -4.76 7.04 14.46
N VAL A 69 -4.94 6.93 15.78
CA VAL A 69 -5.92 5.98 16.36
C VAL A 69 -7.33 6.32 15.88
N GLU A 70 -7.67 7.60 15.77
CA GLU A 70 -8.98 8.08 15.32
C GLU A 70 -9.21 7.73 13.84
N GLU A 71 -8.20 7.87 12.98
CA GLU A 71 -8.28 7.51 11.57
C GLU A 71 -8.44 6.00 11.39
N LEU A 72 -7.73 5.20 12.19
CA LEU A 72 -7.84 3.74 12.19
C LEU A 72 -9.24 3.29 12.65
N GLN A 73 -9.76 3.88 13.73
CA GLN A 73 -11.12 3.59 14.21
C GLN A 73 -12.17 3.96 13.16
N LEU A 74 -12.05 5.13 12.54
CA LEU A 74 -12.96 5.57 11.48
C LEU A 74 -12.96 4.61 10.28
N ALA A 75 -11.79 4.06 9.91
CA ALA A 75 -11.68 3.06 8.87
C ALA A 75 -12.42 1.76 9.26
N GLY A 76 -12.23 1.29 10.50
CA GLY A 76 -12.95 0.13 11.05
C GLY A 76 -14.47 0.32 11.03
N ASP A 77 -14.96 1.44 11.53
CA ASP A 77 -16.39 1.78 11.55
C ASP A 77 -16.99 1.81 10.14
N ARG A 78 -16.22 2.28 9.14
CA ARG A 78 -16.67 2.29 7.73
C ARG A 78 -16.78 0.88 7.17
N LEU A 79 -15.85 -0.02 7.48
CA LEU A 79 -15.88 -1.41 7.01
C LEU A 79 -17.09 -2.16 7.60
N LEU A 80 -17.39 -1.94 8.87
CA LEU A 80 -18.53 -2.57 9.55
C LEU A 80 -19.89 -2.15 8.96
N ARG A 81 -19.98 -1.01 8.27
CA ARG A 81 -21.23 -0.60 7.58
C ARG A 81 -21.58 -1.47 6.36
N PHE A 82 -20.62 -2.24 5.86
CA PHE A 82 -20.81 -3.14 4.71
C PHE A 82 -20.86 -4.62 5.10
N ALA A 83 -20.78 -4.92 6.41
CA ALA A 83 -20.95 -6.26 6.97
C ALA A 83 -22.43 -6.48 7.35
#